data_AF-A0A3B6RD00-F1
#
_entry.id   AF-A0A3B6RD00-F1
#
_cell.length_a   1.000
_cell.length_b   1.000
_cell.length_c   1.000
_cell.angle_alpha   90.00
_cell.angle_beta   90.00
_cell.angle_gamma   90.00
#
_symmetry.space_group_name_H-M   'P 1'
#
loop_
_entity.id
_entity.type
_entity.pdbx_description
1 polymer ?
#
loop_
_entity_poly.entity_id
_entity_poly.type
_entity_poly.pdbx_seq_one_letter_code
_entity_poly.pdbx_strand_id
1 'polypeptide(L)'
;MDTAQYGPWSDLPPELLGLVLKRLPSLADRVRLRAVCCPWRSNSMLQPLPLPFPWLTLPDGTFLSIPSGEIHRISLPEGACCQGSIGNWLFLMHNDDVCYLMNPFSNTRLELPKLAKVWKREIFDPDSRFSPIFYKLVVPFPLDSSSCSLVAALIMDNGNCGTLCISKPPIVTESFKDDEHPVLELEDVSFFDGKLYALCGFAQLFIFELDKDLGISFMKCIIHSPGDLGGTLQSSLRVVWMIRQYLVECGGRLLMVIRWFRSMAHPTSDDCFEHDRTIELEVFEADLRTEPVGWRTVSDLDGHALFLGQHSCKSLRAGECTGYQEDCIYFMCDYPWPKYSANPLRDAGVYNVRNETFMPLMSGTAAVPPRHAGQWRPTWFFPPEAV
;
A
#
# COMPACT_ATOMS: atom_id res chain seq x y z
N MET A 1 -19.37 13.54 -55.81
CA MET A 1 -18.70 13.68 -54.49
C MET A 1 -19.55 12.91 -53.51
N ASP A 2 -19.21 11.66 -53.25
CA ASP A 2 -19.89 10.89 -52.21
C ASP A 2 -19.48 11.46 -50.87
N THR A 3 -20.43 12.12 -50.19
CA THR A 3 -20.28 12.51 -48.81
C THR A 3 -20.14 11.23 -47.99
N ALA A 4 -18.98 11.02 -47.35
CA ALA A 4 -18.81 9.93 -46.40
C ALA A 4 -19.91 10.04 -45.33
N GLN A 5 -20.92 9.16 -45.40
CA GLN A 5 -21.90 9.01 -44.33
C GLN A 5 -21.19 8.37 -43.16
N TYR A 6 -20.86 9.17 -42.15
CA TYR A 6 -20.40 8.65 -40.88
C TYR A 6 -21.58 7.92 -40.22
N GLY A 7 -21.39 6.62 -39.92
CA GLY A 7 -22.35 5.84 -39.15
C GLY A 7 -22.55 6.42 -37.74
N PRO A 8 -23.62 6.02 -37.03
CA PRO A 8 -23.86 6.50 -35.68
C PRO A 8 -22.75 6.02 -34.74
N TRP A 9 -22.40 6.84 -33.75
CA TRP A 9 -21.37 6.50 -32.75
C TRP A 9 -21.66 5.21 -31.96
N SER A 10 -22.92 4.77 -31.91
CA SER A 10 -23.31 3.47 -31.35
C SER A 10 -22.62 2.30 -32.05
N ASP A 11 -22.26 2.46 -33.31
CA ASP A 11 -21.70 1.41 -34.18
C ASP A 11 -20.18 1.50 -34.23
N LEU A 12 -19.56 2.25 -33.30
CA LEU A 12 -18.12 2.35 -33.18
C LEU A 12 -17.50 0.96 -33.02
N PRO A 13 -16.53 0.58 -33.87
CA PRO A 13 -15.82 -0.69 -33.76
C PRO A 13 -15.25 -0.91 -32.34
N PRO A 14 -15.33 -2.15 -31.80
CA PRO A 14 -14.84 -2.46 -30.46
C PRO A 14 -13.39 -2.04 -30.22
N GLU A 15 -12.54 -2.14 -31.24
CA GLU A 15 -11.12 -1.80 -31.19
C GLU A 15 -10.94 -0.29 -30.96
N LEU A 16 -11.72 0.54 -31.66
CA LEU A 16 -11.69 1.99 -31.51
C LEU A 16 -12.26 2.42 -30.15
N LEU A 17 -13.34 1.77 -29.69
CA LEU A 17 -13.87 1.98 -28.34
C LEU A 17 -12.84 1.62 -27.27
N GLY A 18 -12.09 0.53 -27.48
CA GLY A 18 -10.99 0.11 -26.62
C GLY A 18 -9.87 1.16 -26.54
N LEU A 19 -9.50 1.79 -27.66
CA LEU A 19 -8.52 2.88 -27.67
C LEU A 19 -9.01 4.12 -26.91
N VAL A 20 -10.30 4.45 -26.98
CA VAL A 20 -10.89 5.53 -26.18
C VAL A 20 -10.82 5.18 -24.70
N LEU A 21 -11.23 3.97 -24.30
CA LEU A 21 -11.21 3.52 -22.91
C LEU A 21 -9.80 3.51 -22.30
N LYS A 22 -8.78 3.09 -23.07
CA LYS A 22 -7.36 3.11 -22.64
C LYS A 22 -6.85 4.52 -22.33
N ARG A 23 -7.49 5.56 -22.88
CA ARG A 23 -7.14 6.96 -22.64
C ARG A 23 -7.93 7.60 -21.48
N LEU A 24 -8.87 6.87 -20.87
CA LEU A 24 -9.62 7.34 -19.70
C LEU A 24 -8.94 6.84 -18.41
N PRO A 25 -8.25 7.71 -17.65
CA PRO A 25 -7.54 7.30 -16.45
C PRO A 25 -8.47 7.06 -15.26
N SER A 26 -9.64 7.69 -15.22
CA SER A 26 -10.63 7.57 -14.15
C SER A 26 -11.53 6.34 -14.37
N LEU A 27 -11.66 5.51 -13.33
CA LEU A 27 -12.64 4.42 -13.33
C LEU A 27 -14.07 4.94 -13.49
N ALA A 28 -14.39 6.09 -12.89
CA ALA A 28 -15.71 6.69 -12.99
C ALA A 28 -16.07 7.04 -14.45
N ASP A 29 -15.11 7.55 -15.22
CA ASP A 29 -15.32 7.88 -16.63
C ASP A 29 -15.50 6.64 -17.50
N ARG A 30 -14.77 5.56 -17.20
CA ARG A 30 -14.97 4.26 -17.86
C ARG A 30 -16.37 3.71 -17.59
N VAL A 31 -16.84 3.77 -16.34
CA VAL A 31 -18.21 3.36 -15.97
C VAL A 31 -19.25 4.23 -16.66
N ARG A 32 -19.06 5.56 -16.70
CA ARG A 32 -19.96 6.50 -17.40
C ARG A 32 -20.03 6.20 -18.90
N LEU A 33 -18.90 5.93 -19.55
CA LEU A 33 -18.84 5.57 -20.96
C LEU A 33 -19.62 4.27 -21.25
N ARG A 34 -19.51 3.26 -20.37
CA ARG A 34 -20.27 2.01 -20.47
C ARG A 34 -21.78 2.18 -20.26
N ALA A 35 -22.20 3.26 -19.62
CA ALA A 35 -23.61 3.56 -19.40
C ALA A 35 -24.28 4.28 -20.58
N VAL A 36 -23.53 4.70 -21.60
CA VAL A 36 -24.05 5.48 -22.75
C VAL A 36 -25.07 4.68 -23.56
N CYS A 37 -24.74 3.45 -23.96
CA CYS A 37 -25.64 2.58 -24.73
C CYS A 37 -25.25 1.09 -24.60
N CYS A 38 -26.17 0.19 -24.99
CA CYS A 38 -25.94 -1.26 -24.92
C CYS A 38 -24.76 -1.76 -25.79
N PRO A 39 -24.57 -1.28 -27.04
CA PRO A 39 -23.38 -1.62 -27.83
C PRO A 39 -22.07 -1.23 -27.16
N TRP A 40 -21.98 -0.03 -26.60
CA TRP A 40 -20.77 0.42 -25.90
C TRP A 40 -20.50 -0.39 -24.65
N ARG A 41 -21.55 -0.69 -23.86
CA ARG A 41 -21.43 -1.59 -22.71
C ARG A 41 -20.85 -2.93 -23.11
N SER A 42 -21.47 -3.62 -24.07
CA SER A 42 -21.03 -4.96 -24.49
C SER A 42 -19.64 -4.95 -25.13
N ASN A 43 -19.37 -4.05 -26.08
CA ASN A 43 -18.08 -3.97 -26.76
C ASN A 43 -16.94 -3.59 -25.82
N SER A 44 -17.19 -2.74 -24.81
CA SER A 44 -16.18 -2.35 -23.83
C SER A 44 -15.74 -3.48 -22.89
N MET A 45 -16.59 -4.50 -22.68
CA MET A 45 -16.26 -5.66 -21.83
C MET A 45 -15.33 -6.64 -22.54
N LEU A 46 -15.21 -6.53 -23.87
CA LEU A 46 -14.31 -7.34 -24.69
C LEU A 46 -12.88 -6.78 -24.76
N GLN A 47 -12.67 -5.58 -24.24
CA GLN A 47 -11.39 -4.88 -24.36
C GLN A 47 -10.57 -5.04 -23.08
N PRO A 48 -9.32 -5.53 -23.16
CA PRO A 48 -8.42 -5.53 -22.01
C PRO A 48 -8.07 -4.07 -21.69
N LEU A 49 -8.33 -3.66 -20.45
CA LEU A 49 -8.10 -2.29 -20.01
C LEU A 49 -6.97 -2.27 -18.98
N PRO A 50 -6.01 -1.33 -19.11
CA PRO A 50 -5.08 -1.07 -18.01
C PRO A 50 -5.85 -0.70 -16.74
N LEU A 51 -5.36 -1.08 -15.57
CA LEU A 51 -5.93 -0.67 -14.28
C LEU A 51 -6.09 0.86 -14.18
N PRO A 52 -7.14 1.35 -13.52
CA PRO A 52 -7.24 2.77 -13.19
C PRO A 52 -6.15 3.14 -12.17
N PHE A 53 -5.81 4.43 -12.11
CA PHE A 53 -4.85 4.92 -11.12
C PHE A 53 -5.33 4.62 -9.70
N PRO A 54 -4.44 4.16 -8.78
CA PRO A 54 -4.84 3.83 -7.41
C PRO A 54 -5.49 4.99 -6.67
N TRP A 55 -6.47 4.68 -5.83
CA TRP A 55 -7.12 5.64 -4.97
C TRP A 55 -6.43 5.72 -3.62
N LEU A 56 -6.55 6.85 -2.95
CA LEU A 56 -6.12 7.01 -1.57
C LEU A 56 -7.35 7.03 -0.66
N THR A 57 -7.40 6.18 0.36
CA THR A 57 -8.45 6.28 1.39
C THR A 57 -8.21 7.53 2.26
N LEU A 58 -9.28 8.23 2.58
CA LEU A 58 -9.26 9.42 3.44
C LEU A 58 -9.84 9.09 4.82
N PRO A 59 -9.44 9.82 5.88
CA PRO A 59 -9.91 9.58 7.24
C PRO A 59 -11.43 9.62 7.42
N ASP A 60 -12.13 10.38 6.57
CA ASP A 60 -13.57 10.60 6.61
C ASP A 60 -14.41 9.50 5.94
N GLY A 61 -13.78 8.43 5.46
CA GLY A 61 -14.47 7.34 4.79
C GLY A 61 -14.64 7.48 3.29
N THR A 62 -13.94 8.43 2.66
CA THR A 62 -13.98 8.64 1.22
C THR A 62 -12.69 8.19 0.53
N PHE A 63 -12.74 8.11 -0.80
CA PHE A 63 -11.62 7.66 -1.65
C PHE A 63 -11.25 8.79 -2.60
N LEU A 64 -9.99 9.20 -2.61
CA LEU A 64 -9.47 10.24 -3.49
C LEU A 64 -8.82 9.62 -4.73
N SER A 65 -9.30 9.98 -5.91
CA SER A 65 -8.63 9.71 -7.19
C SER A 65 -7.58 10.79 -7.44
N ILE A 66 -6.30 10.42 -7.36
CA ILE A 66 -5.17 11.36 -7.46
C ILE A 66 -5.12 12.13 -8.80
N PRO A 67 -5.27 11.49 -9.98
CA PRO A 67 -5.15 12.22 -11.24
C PRO A 67 -6.31 13.17 -11.53
N SER A 68 -7.53 12.83 -11.07
CA SER A 68 -8.73 13.62 -11.33
C SER A 68 -9.11 14.57 -10.19
N GLY A 69 -8.59 14.35 -8.97
CA GLY A 69 -9.04 15.03 -7.76
C GLY A 69 -10.48 14.69 -7.36
N GLU A 70 -11.10 13.69 -7.99
CA GLU A 70 -12.46 13.26 -7.67
C GLU A 70 -12.50 12.49 -6.35
N ILE A 71 -13.56 12.72 -5.57
CA ILE A 71 -13.83 11.99 -4.33
C ILE A 71 -14.94 10.99 -4.59
N HIS A 72 -14.63 9.72 -4.37
CA HIS A 72 -15.57 8.62 -4.46
C HIS A 72 -16.05 8.20 -3.07
N ARG A 73 -17.30 7.76 -3.00
CA ARG A 73 -17.87 7.13 -1.81
C ARG A 73 -18.28 5.71 -2.16
N ILE A 74 -17.79 4.77 -1.38
CA ILE A 74 -18.16 3.36 -1.47
C ILE A 74 -19.04 3.04 -0.27
N SER A 75 -20.15 2.36 -0.51
CA SER A 75 -21.02 1.88 0.57
C SER A 75 -20.30 0.77 1.33
N LEU A 76 -19.94 1.04 2.58
CA LEU A 76 -19.41 0.04 3.51
C LEU A 76 -20.45 -0.30 4.60
N PRO A 77 -20.30 -1.45 5.28
CA PRO A 77 -21.15 -1.79 6.42
C PRO A 77 -21.11 -0.69 7.48
N GLU A 78 -22.27 -0.41 8.08
CA GLU A 78 -22.39 0.57 9.15
C GLU A 78 -21.48 0.19 10.33
N GLY A 79 -20.78 1.15 10.93
CA GLY A 79 -19.85 0.89 12.03
C GLY A 79 -18.51 0.23 11.63
N ALA A 80 -18.24 0.03 10.34
CA ALA A 80 -16.94 -0.44 9.88
C ALA A 80 -15.96 0.73 9.64
N CYS A 81 -14.74 0.61 10.16
CA CYS A 81 -13.64 1.53 9.85
C CYS A 81 -12.58 0.84 8.97
N CYS A 82 -12.11 1.54 7.93
CA CYS A 82 -11.01 1.06 7.11
C CYS A 82 -9.70 1.28 7.83
N GLN A 83 -8.99 0.20 8.12
CA GLN A 83 -7.68 0.26 8.75
C GLN A 83 -6.55 0.12 7.72
N GLY A 84 -6.79 -0.52 6.57
CA GLY A 84 -5.77 -0.72 5.55
C GLY A 84 -6.36 -1.36 4.28
N SER A 85 -5.51 -1.72 3.33
CA SER A 85 -5.97 -2.37 2.09
C SER A 85 -4.90 -3.27 1.48
N ILE A 86 -5.34 -4.30 0.78
CA ILE A 86 -4.50 -5.22 0.00
C ILE A 86 -5.08 -5.28 -1.41
N GLY A 87 -4.47 -4.54 -2.34
CA GLY A 87 -5.02 -4.44 -3.69
C GLY A 87 -6.41 -3.79 -3.69
N ASN A 88 -7.41 -4.51 -4.20
CA ASN A 88 -8.83 -4.11 -4.24
C ASN A 88 -9.62 -4.55 -2.99
N TRP A 89 -8.97 -5.11 -1.96
CA TRP A 89 -9.60 -5.52 -0.72
C TRP A 89 -9.33 -4.51 0.40
N LEU A 90 -10.37 -4.12 1.12
CA LEU A 90 -10.28 -3.26 2.29
C LEU A 90 -10.17 -4.12 3.54
N PHE A 91 -9.22 -3.79 4.40
CA PHE A 91 -9.15 -4.33 5.75
C PHE A 91 -10.02 -3.48 6.66
N LEU A 92 -11.15 -4.07 7.07
CA LEU A 92 -12.18 -3.41 7.86
C LEU A 92 -12.21 -3.98 9.27
N MET A 93 -12.41 -3.08 10.23
CA MET A 93 -12.74 -3.44 11.60
C MET A 93 -14.12 -2.93 11.97
N HIS A 94 -14.95 -3.79 12.53
CA HIS A 94 -16.24 -3.44 13.10
C HIS A 94 -16.11 -3.02 14.56
N ASN A 95 -17.07 -2.23 15.06
CA ASN A 95 -17.15 -1.82 16.48
C ASN A 95 -17.22 -3.00 17.47
N ASP A 96 -17.66 -4.18 17.02
CA ASP A 96 -17.67 -5.42 17.84
C ASP A 96 -16.31 -6.15 17.82
N ASP A 97 -15.26 -5.46 17.40
CA ASP A 97 -13.89 -5.95 17.24
C ASP A 97 -13.75 -7.12 16.26
N VAL A 98 -14.61 -7.18 15.24
CA VAL A 98 -14.49 -8.17 14.17
C VAL A 98 -13.63 -7.61 13.06
N CYS A 99 -12.53 -8.30 12.75
CA CYS A 99 -11.62 -7.99 11.64
C CYS A 99 -12.00 -8.81 10.41
N TYR A 100 -12.11 -8.18 9.24
CA TYR A 100 -12.32 -8.89 7.99
C TYR A 100 -11.76 -8.10 6.80
N LEU A 101 -11.39 -8.82 5.74
CA LEU A 101 -11.13 -8.23 4.42
C LEU A 101 -12.43 -8.24 3.63
N MET A 102 -12.72 -7.14 2.93
CA MET A 102 -13.89 -7.00 2.07
C MET A 102 -13.50 -6.42 0.72
N ASN A 103 -13.94 -7.07 -0.36
CA ASN A 103 -13.93 -6.47 -1.69
C ASN A 103 -15.24 -5.69 -1.89
N PRO A 104 -15.20 -4.35 -2.02
CA PRO A 104 -16.42 -3.55 -2.13
C PRO A 104 -17.16 -3.70 -3.47
N PHE A 105 -16.50 -4.21 -4.51
CA PHE A 105 -17.10 -4.38 -5.85
C PHE A 105 -17.81 -5.73 -5.99
N SER A 106 -17.25 -6.80 -5.39
CA SER A 106 -17.89 -8.12 -5.38
C SER A 106 -18.73 -8.39 -4.12
N ASN A 107 -18.62 -7.53 -3.10
CA ASN A 107 -19.20 -7.71 -1.76
C ASN A 107 -18.75 -9.01 -1.07
N THR A 108 -17.63 -9.59 -1.50
CA THR A 108 -17.05 -10.80 -0.89
C THR A 108 -16.31 -10.42 0.40
N ARG A 109 -16.43 -11.28 1.43
CA ARG A 109 -15.85 -11.06 2.75
C ARG A 109 -14.99 -12.23 3.19
N LEU A 110 -13.93 -11.93 3.92
CA LEU A 110 -12.99 -12.89 4.46
C LEU A 110 -12.70 -12.54 5.93
N GLU A 111 -13.27 -13.30 6.86
CA GLU A 111 -13.11 -13.03 8.29
C GLU A 111 -11.71 -13.41 8.79
N LEU A 112 -11.19 -12.59 9.71
CA LEU A 112 -9.87 -12.75 10.35
C LEU A 112 -10.03 -12.82 11.88
N PRO A 113 -10.72 -13.84 12.42
CA PRO A 113 -11.21 -13.86 13.82
C PRO A 113 -10.12 -13.93 14.89
N LYS A 114 -8.94 -14.50 14.61
CA LYS A 114 -7.82 -14.50 15.58
C LYS A 114 -6.99 -13.22 15.51
N LEU A 115 -6.97 -12.51 14.36
CA LEU A 115 -6.32 -11.20 14.25
C LEU A 115 -6.99 -10.21 15.21
N ALA A 116 -8.32 -10.23 15.30
CA ALA A 116 -9.08 -9.48 16.29
C ALA A 116 -8.64 -9.74 17.74
N LYS A 117 -8.31 -10.99 18.09
CA LYS A 117 -7.84 -11.33 19.45
C LYS A 117 -6.43 -10.80 19.72
N VAL A 118 -5.52 -10.93 18.76
CA VAL A 118 -4.16 -10.38 18.87
C VAL A 118 -4.24 -8.86 18.96
N TRP A 119 -5.03 -8.24 18.09
CA TRP A 119 -5.33 -6.82 18.10
C TRP A 119 -5.80 -6.34 19.48
N LYS A 120 -6.79 -7.01 20.10
CA LYS A 120 -7.23 -6.68 21.48
C LYS A 120 -6.14 -6.79 22.53
N ARG A 121 -5.24 -7.76 22.39
CA ARG A 121 -4.16 -8.00 23.37
C ARG A 121 -3.08 -6.94 23.28
N GLU A 122 -2.67 -6.59 22.07
CA GLU A 122 -1.57 -5.65 21.82
C GLU A 122 -2.02 -4.18 21.94
N ILE A 123 -3.34 -3.90 22.00
CA ILE A 123 -3.91 -2.55 22.09
C ILE A 123 -4.47 -2.29 23.47
N PHE A 124 -3.64 -1.68 24.31
CA PHE A 124 -4.01 -1.38 25.68
C PHE A 124 -4.86 -0.11 25.82
N ASP A 125 -4.89 0.76 24.81
CA ASP A 125 -5.66 2.00 24.80
C ASP A 125 -6.01 2.46 23.36
N PRO A 126 -7.25 2.27 22.87
CA PRO A 126 -7.67 2.77 21.56
C PRO A 126 -7.71 4.31 21.46
N ASP A 127 -7.64 5.03 22.58
CA ASP A 127 -7.62 6.50 22.67
C ASP A 127 -6.18 7.08 22.78
N SER A 128 -5.16 6.22 22.91
CA SER A 128 -3.76 6.62 22.98
C SER A 128 -3.27 7.15 21.63
N ARG A 129 -3.24 8.48 21.51
CA ARG A 129 -2.70 9.25 20.37
C ARG A 129 -1.22 9.00 20.06
N PHE A 130 -0.48 8.37 20.98
CA PHE A 130 0.97 8.15 20.90
C PHE A 130 1.35 6.68 20.72
N SER A 131 0.37 5.82 20.45
CA SER A 131 0.56 4.37 20.30
C SER A 131 0.22 3.92 18.88
N PRO A 132 1.02 4.27 17.86
CA PRO A 132 0.79 3.80 16.51
C PRO A 132 1.08 2.31 16.47
N ILE A 133 0.04 1.49 16.42
CA ILE A 133 0.18 0.10 15.99
C ILE A 133 0.59 0.17 14.53
N PHE A 134 1.87 -0.07 14.26
CA PHE A 134 2.31 -0.33 12.90
C PHE A 134 1.90 -1.74 12.57
N TYR A 135 1.18 -1.90 11.47
CA TYR A 135 0.89 -3.23 10.99
C TYR A 135 0.82 -3.21 9.47
N LYS A 136 1.22 -4.32 8.87
CA LYS A 136 1.17 -4.53 7.43
C LYS A 136 0.56 -5.89 7.14
N LEU A 137 -0.31 -5.90 6.14
CA LEU A 137 -0.92 -7.13 5.65
C LEU A 137 -0.29 -7.49 4.30
N VAL A 138 0.14 -8.74 4.17
CA VAL A 138 0.73 -9.26 2.94
C VAL A 138 0.12 -10.62 2.58
N VAL A 139 0.01 -10.85 1.28
CA VAL A 139 -0.54 -12.08 0.70
C VAL A 139 0.43 -12.59 -0.36
N PRO A 140 0.64 -13.91 -0.50
CA PRO A 140 1.53 -14.46 -1.53
C PRO A 140 0.91 -14.41 -2.94
N PHE A 141 -0.43 -14.35 -3.03
CA PHE A 141 -1.18 -14.31 -4.28
C PHE A 141 -2.38 -13.37 -4.18
N PRO A 142 -2.89 -12.83 -5.31
CA PRO A 142 -4.10 -12.01 -5.29
C PRO A 142 -5.29 -12.76 -4.68
N LEU A 143 -5.98 -12.12 -3.73
CA LEU A 143 -7.12 -12.69 -3.00
C LEU A 143 -8.26 -13.14 -3.93
N ASP A 144 -8.42 -12.50 -5.08
CA ASP A 144 -9.43 -12.85 -6.09
C ASP A 144 -9.17 -14.22 -6.75
N SER A 145 -7.93 -14.76 -6.64
CA SER A 145 -7.54 -16.04 -7.26
C SER A 145 -7.91 -17.26 -6.41
N SER A 146 -8.08 -17.10 -5.09
CA SER A 146 -8.37 -18.20 -4.18
C SER A 146 -9.02 -17.72 -2.89
N SER A 147 -10.20 -18.28 -2.58
CA SER A 147 -10.96 -18.01 -1.35
C SER A 147 -10.28 -18.49 -0.06
N CYS A 148 -9.18 -19.24 -0.17
CA CYS A 148 -8.38 -19.77 0.95
C CYS A 148 -6.95 -19.20 0.95
N SER A 149 -6.78 -17.98 0.43
CA SER A 149 -5.48 -17.33 0.35
C SER A 149 -4.90 -17.06 1.74
N LEU A 150 -3.61 -17.34 1.89
CA LEU A 150 -2.87 -17.06 3.10
C LEU A 150 -2.68 -15.55 3.26
N VAL A 151 -2.92 -15.05 4.47
CA VAL A 151 -2.75 -13.65 4.87
C VAL A 151 -1.76 -13.63 6.01
N ALA A 152 -0.63 -12.97 5.84
CA ALA A 152 0.28 -12.67 6.93
C ALA A 152 0.06 -11.22 7.39
N ALA A 153 0.07 -11.01 8.70
CA ALA A 153 -0.06 -9.72 9.34
C ALA A 153 1.10 -9.52 10.31
N LEU A 154 1.96 -8.54 10.03
CA LEU A 154 2.91 -8.04 11.03
C LEU A 154 2.18 -7.00 11.87
N ILE A 155 2.17 -7.12 13.19
CA ILE A 155 1.63 -6.15 14.15
C ILE A 155 2.76 -5.76 15.11
N MET A 156 3.12 -4.48 15.16
CA MET A 156 4.08 -3.95 16.12
C MET A 156 3.34 -3.28 17.28
N ASP A 157 3.74 -3.63 18.50
CA ASP A 157 3.24 -2.98 19.71
C ASP A 157 4.08 -1.76 20.12
N ASN A 158 3.68 -1.10 21.22
CA ASN A 158 4.37 0.07 21.78
C ASN A 158 5.78 -0.20 22.32
N GLY A 159 6.15 -1.48 22.50
CA GLY A 159 7.43 -1.91 23.01
C GLY A 159 8.45 -2.22 21.91
N ASN A 160 8.14 -1.91 20.65
CA ASN A 160 8.86 -2.37 19.45
C ASN A 160 8.87 -3.90 19.30
N CYS A 161 7.94 -4.62 19.94
CA CYS A 161 7.80 -6.06 19.76
C CYS A 161 6.85 -6.32 18.57
N GLY A 162 7.40 -6.91 17.50
CA GLY A 162 6.62 -7.37 16.36
C GLY A 162 5.99 -8.74 16.61
N THR A 163 4.68 -8.85 16.47
CA THR A 163 3.94 -10.12 16.41
C THR A 163 3.59 -10.43 14.95
N LEU A 164 4.02 -11.58 14.44
CA LEU A 164 3.68 -12.04 13.09
C LEU A 164 2.54 -13.07 13.17
N CYS A 165 1.40 -12.73 12.58
CA CYS A 165 0.23 -13.61 12.51
C CYS A 165 0.05 -14.15 11.10
N ILE A 166 -0.21 -15.44 10.97
CA ILE A 166 -0.45 -16.09 9.68
C ILE A 166 -1.83 -16.73 9.72
N SER A 167 -2.73 -16.22 8.90
CA SER A 167 -4.10 -16.68 8.75
C SER A 167 -4.27 -17.36 7.40
N LYS A 168 -4.87 -18.55 7.40
CA LYS A 168 -5.48 -19.16 6.21
C LYS A 168 -6.96 -19.33 6.46
N PRO A 169 -7.76 -18.32 6.08
CA PRO A 169 -9.21 -18.39 6.28
C PRO A 169 -9.80 -19.57 5.48
N PRO A 170 -10.89 -20.20 5.96
CA PRO A 170 -11.64 -19.87 7.17
C PRO A 170 -11.18 -20.65 8.43
N ILE A 171 -10.18 -21.53 8.33
CA ILE A 171 -9.99 -22.64 9.30
C ILE A 171 -8.80 -22.42 10.25
N VAL A 172 -7.66 -21.90 9.78
CA VAL A 172 -6.42 -21.91 10.58
C VAL A 172 -5.85 -20.51 10.71
N THR A 173 -5.48 -20.12 11.93
CA THR A 173 -4.64 -18.95 12.16
C THR A 173 -3.65 -19.32 13.24
N GLU A 174 -2.38 -19.30 12.89
CA GLU A 174 -1.25 -19.43 13.80
C GLU A 174 -0.75 -18.02 14.08
N SER A 175 -0.44 -17.73 15.34
CA SER A 175 0.20 -16.47 15.72
C SER A 175 1.55 -16.80 16.29
N PHE A 176 2.61 -16.33 15.64
CA PHE A 176 3.94 -16.40 16.19
C PHE A 176 4.16 -15.13 17.02
N LYS A 177 4.31 -15.34 18.33
CA LYS A 177 4.88 -14.34 19.24
C LYS A 177 6.22 -14.92 19.68
N ASP A 178 7.29 -14.19 19.45
CA ASP A 178 8.62 -14.60 19.86
C ASP A 178 8.76 -14.45 21.39
N ASP A 179 8.15 -15.36 22.15
CA ASP A 179 8.22 -15.36 23.61
C ASP A 179 9.59 -15.92 24.11
N GLU A 180 10.40 -16.52 23.23
CA GLU A 180 11.72 -17.06 23.59
C GLU A 180 12.90 -16.12 23.19
N HIS A 181 12.74 -15.21 22.22
CA HIS A 181 13.78 -14.24 21.80
C HIS A 181 13.21 -12.81 21.63
N PRO A 182 13.21 -11.95 22.67
CA PRO A 182 12.60 -10.62 22.65
C PRO A 182 13.36 -9.54 21.84
N VAL A 183 14.02 -9.87 20.71
CA VAL A 183 15.10 -9.02 20.14
C VAL A 183 14.94 -8.63 18.65
N LEU A 184 13.97 -9.17 17.91
CA LEU A 184 13.81 -8.82 16.49
C LEU A 184 12.85 -7.64 16.33
N GLU A 185 13.41 -6.43 16.24
CA GLU A 185 12.71 -5.20 15.86
C GLU A 185 12.27 -5.29 14.38
N LEU A 186 11.22 -6.07 14.11
CA LEU A 186 10.66 -6.24 12.77
C LEU A 186 10.07 -4.91 12.28
N GLU A 187 10.59 -4.40 11.17
CA GLU A 187 10.14 -3.14 10.55
C GLU A 187 9.12 -3.39 9.44
N ASP A 188 9.33 -4.41 8.61
CA ASP A 188 8.44 -4.69 7.48
C ASP A 188 8.46 -6.17 7.02
N VAL A 189 7.44 -6.62 6.29
CA VAL A 189 7.30 -7.96 5.70
C VAL A 189 6.85 -7.91 4.25
N SER A 190 7.25 -8.90 3.45
CA SER A 190 6.77 -9.11 2.08
C SER A 190 6.90 -10.58 1.66
N PHE A 191 6.00 -11.04 0.79
CA PHE A 191 6.18 -12.31 0.11
C PHE A 191 7.04 -12.13 -1.14
N PHE A 192 7.97 -13.05 -1.36
CA PHE A 192 8.81 -13.12 -2.55
C PHE A 192 9.09 -14.58 -2.89
N ASP A 193 8.89 -14.96 -4.15
CA ASP A 193 9.10 -16.35 -4.62
C ASP A 193 8.44 -17.42 -3.73
N GLY A 194 7.21 -17.15 -3.27
CA GLY A 194 6.44 -18.03 -2.40
C GLY A 194 6.94 -18.15 -0.95
N LYS A 195 7.96 -17.40 -0.56
CA LYS A 195 8.50 -17.37 0.81
C LYS A 195 8.21 -16.03 1.48
N LEU A 196 8.13 -16.04 2.81
CA LEU A 196 7.90 -14.83 3.59
C LEU A 196 9.24 -14.26 4.05
N TYR A 197 9.49 -13.01 3.71
CA TYR A 197 10.66 -12.26 4.13
C TYR A 197 10.24 -11.18 5.12
N ALA A 198 11.08 -10.92 6.10
CA ALA A 198 10.94 -9.77 6.98
C ALA A 198 12.22 -8.97 7.06
N LEU A 199 12.04 -7.67 7.15
CA LEU A 199 13.07 -6.69 7.42
C LEU A 199 13.07 -6.38 8.91
N CYS A 200 14.24 -6.41 9.52
CA CYS A 200 14.46 -6.00 10.91
C CYS A 200 15.36 -4.76 10.95
N GLY A 201 15.43 -4.16 12.14
CA GLY A 201 16.37 -3.09 12.46
C GLY A 201 17.78 -3.33 11.92
N PHE A 202 18.42 -2.25 11.48
CA PHE A 202 19.71 -2.26 10.76
C PHE A 202 19.65 -2.97 9.39
N ALA A 203 18.51 -2.91 8.68
CA ALA A 203 18.34 -3.46 7.33
C ALA A 203 18.69 -4.96 7.23
N GLN A 204 18.47 -5.71 8.31
CA GLN A 204 18.69 -7.15 8.31
C GLN A 204 17.52 -7.85 7.62
N LEU A 205 17.83 -8.79 6.74
CA LEU A 205 16.81 -9.56 6.03
C LEU A 205 16.71 -10.96 6.60
N PHE A 206 15.50 -11.35 6.99
CA PHE A 206 15.16 -12.67 7.48
C PHE A 206 14.21 -13.37 6.54
N ILE A 207 14.34 -14.69 6.47
CA ILE A 207 13.41 -15.57 5.77
C ILE A 207 12.71 -16.48 6.77
N PHE A 208 11.40 -16.62 6.58
CA PHE A 208 10.54 -17.48 7.38
C PHE A 208 10.09 -18.68 6.55
N GLU A 209 10.33 -19.88 7.06
CA GLU A 209 9.80 -21.12 6.49
C GLU A 209 8.57 -21.56 7.29
N LEU A 210 7.45 -21.70 6.58
CA LEU A 210 6.19 -22.14 7.14
C LEU A 210 6.10 -23.67 7.06
N ASP A 211 5.68 -24.30 8.15
CA ASP A 211 5.33 -25.72 8.13
C ASP A 211 3.98 -25.97 7.43
N LYS A 212 3.54 -27.24 7.44
CA LYS A 212 2.27 -27.66 6.84
C LYS A 212 1.04 -27.09 7.55
N ASP A 213 1.18 -26.73 8.82
CA ASP A 213 0.14 -26.20 9.68
C ASP A 213 0.17 -24.66 9.74
N LEU A 214 1.07 -24.02 8.96
CA LEU A 214 1.32 -22.59 8.88
C LEU A 214 2.02 -21.99 10.11
N GLY A 215 2.57 -22.86 10.95
CA GLY A 215 3.50 -22.49 12.00
C GLY A 215 4.83 -22.04 11.42
N ILE A 216 5.47 -21.08 12.08
CA ILE A 216 6.82 -20.65 11.72
C ILE A 216 7.77 -21.74 12.23
N SER A 217 8.27 -22.55 11.32
CA SER A 217 9.14 -23.70 11.64
C SER A 217 10.60 -23.29 11.79
N PHE A 218 11.02 -22.29 11.01
CA PHE A 218 12.41 -21.89 10.94
C PHE A 218 12.52 -20.42 10.52
N MET A 219 13.42 -19.71 11.20
CA MET A 219 13.77 -18.32 10.92
C MET A 219 15.28 -18.23 10.71
N LYS A 220 15.70 -17.61 9.60
CA LYS A 220 17.12 -17.44 9.27
C LYS A 220 17.42 -16.04 8.79
N CYS A 221 18.44 -15.42 9.37
CA CYS A 221 19.05 -14.21 8.83
C CYS A 221 19.84 -14.56 7.56
N ILE A 222 19.52 -13.89 6.45
CA ILE A 222 20.22 -14.06 5.17
C ILE A 222 21.09 -12.85 4.83
N ILE A 223 20.70 -11.64 5.26
CA ILE A 223 21.53 -10.44 5.18
C ILE A 223 21.71 -9.89 6.58
N HIS A 224 22.95 -9.87 7.08
CA HIS A 224 23.28 -9.55 8.47
C HIS A 224 23.60 -8.07 8.72
N SER A 225 23.93 -7.33 7.66
CA SER A 225 24.35 -5.94 7.73
C SER A 225 23.91 -5.23 6.46
N PRO A 226 23.61 -3.93 6.54
CA PRO A 226 23.39 -3.13 5.34
C PRO A 226 24.61 -3.16 4.40
N GLY A 227 25.81 -3.44 4.93
CA GLY A 227 27.07 -3.17 4.24
C GLY A 227 27.42 -1.69 4.32
N ASP A 228 28.24 -1.21 3.39
CA ASP A 228 28.63 0.20 3.25
C ASP A 228 27.48 1.01 2.61
N LEU A 229 26.25 0.89 3.13
CA LEU A 229 25.15 1.76 2.73
C LEU A 229 25.51 3.17 3.20
N GLY A 230 26.09 3.93 2.28
CA GLY A 230 26.48 5.32 2.50
C GLY A 230 25.28 6.15 2.93
N GLY A 231 25.55 7.22 3.69
CA GLY A 231 24.52 8.19 4.07
C GLY A 231 24.12 8.18 5.54
N THR A 232 25.09 8.21 6.47
CA THR A 232 24.77 8.71 7.81
C THR A 232 24.58 10.21 7.73
N LEU A 233 23.36 10.67 7.46
CA LEU A 233 23.05 12.10 7.51
C LEU A 233 23.25 12.55 8.97
N GLN A 234 24.27 13.38 9.19
CA GLN A 234 24.73 13.71 10.54
C GLN A 234 23.63 14.45 11.29
N SER A 235 23.05 13.82 12.32
CA SER A 235 22.07 14.44 13.20
C SER A 235 22.71 15.62 13.92
N SER A 236 22.12 16.81 13.78
CA SER A 236 22.52 17.99 14.55
C SER A 236 21.57 18.15 15.74
N LEU A 237 21.99 18.86 16.81
CA LEU A 237 21.20 19.08 18.03
C LEU A 237 19.80 19.70 17.81
N ARG A 238 19.46 20.17 16.59
CA ARG A 238 18.16 20.77 16.24
C ARG A 238 17.36 20.00 15.19
N VAL A 239 17.95 18.97 14.56
CA VAL A 239 17.33 18.24 13.46
C VAL A 239 17.49 16.75 13.71
N VAL A 240 16.37 16.09 13.99
CA VAL A 240 16.32 14.63 14.13
C VAL A 240 15.91 14.05 12.79
N TRP A 241 16.75 13.18 12.26
CA TRP A 241 16.48 12.40 11.06
C TRP A 241 15.80 11.10 11.46
N MET A 242 14.73 10.76 10.76
CA MET A 242 13.99 9.52 10.96
C MET A 242 13.98 8.72 9.66
N ILE A 243 14.00 7.40 9.81
CA ILE A 243 13.95 6.46 8.69
C ILE A 243 12.66 5.64 8.73
N ARG A 244 12.17 5.30 7.55
CA ARG A 244 11.19 4.23 7.33
C ARG A 244 11.75 3.30 6.27
N GLN A 245 11.72 2.01 6.56
CA GLN A 245 12.12 1.00 5.59
C GLN A 245 10.88 0.26 5.10
N TYR A 246 10.83 0.02 3.79
CA TYR A 246 9.74 -0.71 3.14
C TYR A 246 10.33 -1.88 2.37
N LEU A 247 9.73 -3.05 2.53
CA LEU A 247 10.04 -4.26 1.79
C LEU A 247 8.93 -4.52 0.77
N VAL A 248 9.30 -4.66 -0.51
CA VAL A 248 8.35 -4.81 -1.61
C VAL A 248 8.89 -5.73 -2.69
N GLU A 249 8.03 -6.61 -3.20
CA GLU A 249 8.32 -7.39 -4.40
C GLU A 249 8.06 -6.54 -5.65
N CYS A 250 8.99 -6.55 -6.60
CA CYS A 250 8.93 -5.77 -7.82
C CYS A 250 9.57 -6.53 -8.99
N GLY A 251 8.72 -7.09 -9.86
CA GLY A 251 9.16 -7.68 -11.13
C GLY A 251 10.13 -8.86 -10.96
N GLY A 252 9.95 -9.68 -9.92
CA GLY A 252 10.87 -10.78 -9.62
C GLY A 252 12.12 -10.36 -8.85
N ARG A 253 12.16 -9.14 -8.32
CA ARG A 253 13.17 -8.63 -7.39
C ARG A 253 12.55 -8.35 -6.03
N LEU A 254 13.31 -8.55 -4.97
CA LEU A 254 12.95 -8.11 -3.62
C LEU A 254 13.68 -6.81 -3.33
N LEU A 255 12.92 -5.72 -3.18
CA LEU A 255 13.46 -4.38 -2.98
C LEU A 255 13.21 -3.91 -1.55
N MET A 256 14.22 -3.25 -0.98
CA MET A 256 14.10 -2.42 0.20
C MET A 256 14.14 -0.95 -0.23
N VAL A 257 13.16 -0.15 0.20
CA VAL A 257 13.18 1.30 0.05
C VAL A 257 13.41 1.93 1.41
N ILE A 258 14.46 2.75 1.55
CA ILE A 258 14.70 3.55 2.74
C ILE A 258 14.21 4.96 2.46
N ARG A 259 13.29 5.46 3.28
CA ARG A 259 12.76 6.81 3.20
C ARG A 259 13.28 7.61 4.39
N TRP A 260 14.03 8.67 4.08
CA TRP A 260 14.54 9.63 5.05
C TRP A 260 13.62 10.83 5.13
N PHE A 261 13.22 11.19 6.35
CA PHE A 261 12.43 12.38 6.59
C PHE A 261 12.96 13.15 7.78
N ARG A 262 12.84 14.47 7.67
CA ARG A 262 13.23 15.38 8.74
C ARG A 262 12.07 15.51 9.72
N SER A 263 12.34 15.19 10.99
CA SER A 263 11.41 15.45 12.06
C SER A 263 11.63 16.83 12.67
N MET A 264 10.61 17.68 12.54
CA MET A 264 10.56 19.02 13.12
C MET A 264 9.51 19.02 14.23
N ALA A 265 9.71 18.19 15.25
CA ALA A 265 8.75 18.05 16.34
C ALA A 265 8.48 19.40 17.01
N HIS A 266 7.27 19.92 16.84
CA HIS A 266 6.77 21.08 17.56
C HIS A 266 5.76 20.60 18.62
N PRO A 267 6.09 20.65 19.93
CA PRO A 267 5.24 20.12 20.99
C PRO A 267 3.91 20.87 21.19
N THR A 268 3.66 21.95 20.43
CA THR A 268 2.60 22.93 20.72
C THR A 268 1.35 22.80 19.84
N SER A 269 1.33 21.92 18.84
CA SER A 269 0.16 21.64 17.98
C SER A 269 -0.37 20.21 18.14
N ASP A 270 -1.67 20.00 17.85
CA ASP A 270 -2.30 18.67 17.83
C ASP A 270 -1.77 17.79 16.67
N ASP A 271 -1.12 18.38 15.67
CA ASP A 271 -0.37 17.69 14.62
C ASP A 271 1.14 17.89 14.79
N CYS A 272 1.79 16.98 15.52
CA CYS A 272 3.22 17.04 15.83
C CYS A 272 4.14 16.85 14.61
N PHE A 273 3.62 16.25 13.53
CA PHE A 273 4.39 15.90 12.33
C PHE A 273 3.92 16.72 11.10
N GLU A 274 3.18 17.81 11.29
CA GLU A 274 2.64 18.63 10.19
C GLU A 274 3.74 19.11 9.21
N HIS A 275 4.91 19.40 9.77
CA HIS A 275 6.05 20.01 9.08
C HIS A 275 7.12 18.99 8.66
N ASP A 276 6.91 17.70 8.94
CA ASP A 276 7.83 16.65 8.57
C ASP A 276 7.80 16.46 7.06
N ARG A 277 8.99 16.36 6.46
CA ARG A 277 9.15 16.26 5.01
C ARG A 277 10.16 15.18 4.66
N THR A 278 9.80 14.40 3.65
CA THR A 278 10.69 13.44 3.01
C THR A 278 11.75 14.21 2.24
N ILE A 279 13.00 13.76 2.38
CA ILE A 279 14.17 14.43 1.81
C ILE A 279 14.92 13.52 0.87
N GLU A 280 14.87 12.21 1.11
CA GLU A 280 15.59 11.24 0.30
C GLU A 280 14.89 9.89 0.32
N LEU A 281 14.88 9.21 -0.82
CA LEU A 281 14.53 7.81 -0.91
C LEU A 281 15.65 7.06 -1.61
N GLU A 282 16.09 5.97 -1.00
CA GLU A 282 17.08 5.07 -1.55
C GLU A 282 16.46 3.71 -1.81
N VAL A 283 16.83 3.07 -2.92
CA VAL A 283 16.30 1.76 -3.30
C VAL A 283 17.45 0.76 -3.37
N PHE A 284 17.26 -0.35 -2.69
CA PHE A 284 18.20 -1.46 -2.65
C PHE A 284 17.50 -2.73 -3.11
N GLU A 285 18.19 -3.54 -3.89
CA GLU A 285 17.76 -4.89 -4.23
C GLU A 285 18.52 -5.90 -3.36
N ALA A 286 17.80 -6.91 -2.86
CA ALA A 286 18.43 -8.06 -2.22
C ALA A 286 19.07 -8.95 -3.29
N ASP A 287 20.39 -8.92 -3.43
CA ASP A 287 21.11 -9.86 -4.29
C ASP A 287 21.25 -11.21 -3.57
N LEU A 288 20.23 -12.05 -3.75
CA LEU A 288 20.17 -13.39 -3.19
C LEU A 288 20.93 -14.44 -4.03
N ARG A 289 21.52 -14.04 -5.16
CA ARG A 289 22.15 -14.97 -6.12
C ARG A 289 23.67 -14.97 -6.03
N THR A 290 24.25 -13.84 -5.64
CA THR A 290 25.70 -13.66 -5.51
C THR A 290 26.13 -13.87 -4.07
N GLU A 291 27.22 -14.60 -3.84
CA GLU A 291 27.83 -14.75 -2.51
C GLU A 291 29.01 -13.77 -2.35
N PRO A 292 29.09 -12.99 -1.25
CA PRO A 292 28.14 -12.97 -0.14
C PRO A 292 26.82 -12.29 -0.50
N VAL A 293 25.71 -12.85 -0.02
CA VAL A 293 24.37 -12.25 -0.14
C VAL A 293 24.35 -10.88 0.53
N GLY A 294 23.76 -9.89 -0.13
CA GLY A 294 23.75 -8.51 0.37
C GLY A 294 22.78 -7.59 -0.37
N TRP A 295 22.75 -6.33 0.09
CA TRP A 295 22.00 -5.26 -0.56
C TRP A 295 22.85 -4.61 -1.66
N ARG A 296 22.23 -4.33 -2.80
CA ARG A 296 22.82 -3.52 -3.88
C ARG A 296 21.94 -2.32 -4.19
N THR A 297 22.52 -1.14 -4.31
CA THR A 297 21.78 0.05 -4.74
C THR A 297 21.29 -0.13 -6.17
N VAL A 298 20.06 0.29 -6.46
CA VAL A 298 19.49 0.31 -7.80
C VAL A 298 19.04 1.72 -8.18
N SER A 299 19.29 2.10 -9.43
CA SER A 299 18.97 3.44 -9.97
C SER A 299 17.69 3.47 -10.83
N ASP A 300 17.02 2.34 -10.98
CA ASP A 300 15.76 2.21 -11.71
C ASP A 300 14.93 1.03 -11.20
N LEU A 301 13.67 0.99 -11.59
CA LEU A 301 12.68 0.00 -11.20
C LEU A 301 12.27 -0.88 -12.40
N ASP A 302 13.10 -0.98 -13.45
CA ASP A 302 12.78 -1.68 -14.70
C ASP A 302 11.41 -1.26 -15.28
N GLY A 303 11.09 0.04 -15.23
CA GLY A 303 9.83 0.58 -15.71
C GLY A 303 8.62 0.34 -14.78
N HIS A 304 8.84 -0.22 -13.59
CA HIS A 304 7.78 -0.37 -12.60
C HIS A 304 7.55 0.93 -11.82
N ALA A 305 6.36 1.07 -11.25
CA ALA A 305 6.05 2.06 -10.24
C ALA A 305 5.82 1.37 -8.89
N LEU A 306 6.34 1.95 -7.81
CA LEU A 306 6.11 1.49 -6.45
C LEU A 306 5.09 2.39 -5.76
N PHE A 307 4.13 1.79 -5.08
CA PHE A 307 3.18 2.48 -4.22
C PHE A 307 3.49 2.05 -2.78
N LEU A 308 4.07 2.97 -2.01
CA LEU A 308 4.50 2.74 -0.64
C LEU A 308 3.49 3.34 0.33
N GLY A 309 3.12 2.57 1.33
CA GLY A 309 2.33 3.02 2.47
C GLY A 309 2.54 2.12 3.68
N GLN A 310 2.18 2.63 4.85
CA GLN A 310 2.38 1.95 6.13
C GLN A 310 1.77 0.54 6.18
N HIS A 311 0.58 0.35 5.58
CA HIS A 311 -0.21 -0.87 5.72
C HIS A 311 -0.09 -1.83 4.53
N SER A 312 0.42 -1.35 3.41
CA SER A 312 0.62 -2.13 2.21
C SER A 312 1.58 -1.43 1.24
N CYS A 313 2.38 -2.24 0.56
CA CYS A 313 3.23 -1.81 -0.54
C CYS A 313 2.86 -2.63 -1.78
N LYS A 314 2.90 -2.03 -2.95
CA LYS A 314 2.62 -2.72 -4.21
C LYS A 314 3.45 -2.15 -5.35
N SER A 315 3.96 -3.03 -6.19
CA SER A 315 4.55 -2.66 -7.47
C SER A 315 3.53 -2.83 -8.60
N LEU A 316 3.63 -2.00 -9.64
CA LEU A 316 2.88 -2.13 -10.89
C LEU A 316 3.85 -1.99 -12.06
N ARG A 317 3.73 -2.87 -13.06
CA ARG A 317 4.61 -2.85 -14.24
C ARG A 317 4.14 -1.82 -15.26
N ALA A 318 5.09 -1.24 -15.99
CA ALA A 318 4.87 -0.42 -17.20
C ALA A 318 3.66 -0.89 -18.04
N GLY A 319 2.68 -0.02 -18.23
CA GLY A 319 1.47 -0.27 -19.03
C GLY A 319 0.32 -0.99 -18.31
N GLU A 320 0.51 -1.51 -17.10
CA GLU A 320 -0.56 -2.17 -16.33
C GLU A 320 -1.60 -1.19 -15.77
N CYS A 321 -1.24 0.08 -15.57
CA CYS A 321 -2.11 1.11 -15.02
C CYS A 321 -1.97 2.43 -15.80
N THR A 322 -3.06 3.17 -15.92
CA THR A 322 -3.08 4.46 -16.61
C THR A 322 -2.62 5.60 -15.72
N GLY A 323 -1.79 6.50 -16.27
CA GLY A 323 -1.53 7.81 -15.68
C GLY A 323 -0.41 7.87 -14.64
N TYR A 324 0.25 6.76 -14.31
CA TYR A 324 1.48 6.79 -13.53
C TYR A 324 2.71 6.97 -14.44
N GLN A 325 3.82 7.38 -13.84
CA GLN A 325 5.13 7.50 -14.49
C GLN A 325 6.02 6.31 -14.11
N GLU A 326 6.69 5.74 -15.10
CA GLU A 326 7.64 4.64 -14.91
C GLU A 326 8.81 5.08 -14.02
N ASP A 327 9.38 4.12 -13.28
CA ASP A 327 10.51 4.31 -12.38
C ASP A 327 10.25 5.39 -11.30
N CYS A 328 9.00 5.48 -10.86
CA CYS A 328 8.56 6.38 -9.80
C CYS A 328 8.06 5.62 -8.56
N ILE A 329 8.33 6.21 -7.39
CA ILE A 329 7.83 5.80 -6.10
C ILE A 329 6.77 6.78 -5.66
N TYR A 330 5.53 6.31 -5.53
CA TYR A 330 4.39 7.01 -4.97
C TYR A 330 4.30 6.70 -3.49
N PHE A 331 4.62 7.65 -2.62
CA PHE A 331 4.61 7.45 -1.17
C PHE A 331 3.54 8.30 -0.52
N MET A 332 2.93 7.75 0.54
CA MET A 332 1.94 8.45 1.37
C MET A 332 2.56 8.89 2.71
N CYS A 333 1.85 9.73 3.46
CA CYS A 333 2.27 10.12 4.79
C CYS A 333 1.96 9.01 5.80
N ASP A 334 3.02 8.35 6.30
CA ASP A 334 2.94 7.23 7.26
C ASP A 334 3.19 7.69 8.72
N TYR A 335 3.11 9.00 8.97
CA TYR A 335 3.20 9.56 10.32
C TYR A 335 1.89 9.33 11.08
N PRO A 336 1.93 9.25 12.43
CA PRO A 336 0.73 9.25 13.25
C PRO A 336 -0.21 10.38 12.83
N TRP A 337 -1.47 10.00 12.60
CA TRP A 337 -2.49 10.93 12.14
C TRP A 337 -3.04 11.78 13.29
N PRO A 338 -3.10 13.11 13.15
CA PRO A 338 -3.76 13.97 14.13
C PRO A 338 -5.27 13.76 14.11
N LYS A 339 -5.97 14.22 15.16
CA LYS A 339 -7.45 14.23 15.18
C LYS A 339 -8.03 15.10 14.05
N TYR A 340 -7.30 16.14 13.68
CA TYR A 340 -7.63 17.03 12.59
C TYR A 340 -6.38 17.31 11.77
N SER A 341 -6.44 17.05 10.46
CA SER A 341 -5.45 17.56 9.51
C SER A 341 -6.12 18.53 8.55
N ALA A 342 -5.45 19.65 8.27
CA ALA A 342 -5.85 20.58 7.23
C ALA A 342 -5.46 20.09 5.83
N ASN A 343 -4.43 19.25 5.73
CA ASN A 343 -3.94 18.69 4.47
C ASN A 343 -3.99 17.16 4.54
N PRO A 344 -4.90 16.49 3.81
CA PRO A 344 -5.02 15.04 3.89
C PRO A 344 -3.84 14.27 3.29
N LEU A 345 -3.05 14.91 2.43
CA LEU A 345 -1.89 14.30 1.79
C LEU A 345 -0.60 14.50 2.59
N ARG A 346 -0.51 15.57 3.40
CA ARG A 346 0.65 15.89 4.26
C ARG A 346 1.98 15.79 3.47
N ASP A 347 2.83 14.84 3.82
CA ASP A 347 4.11 14.52 3.20
C ASP A 347 4.00 13.39 2.16
N ALA A 348 2.88 13.29 1.45
CA ALA A 348 2.75 12.38 0.32
C ALA A 348 3.35 13.00 -0.95
N GLY A 349 3.99 12.18 -1.77
CA GLY A 349 4.69 12.67 -2.95
C GLY A 349 5.01 11.56 -3.95
N VAL A 350 5.66 11.97 -5.03
CA VAL A 350 6.21 11.08 -6.05
C VAL A 350 7.70 11.33 -6.13
N TYR A 351 8.50 10.27 -6.10
CA TYR A 351 9.95 10.34 -6.28
C TYR A 351 10.33 9.57 -7.53
N ASN A 352 10.98 10.22 -8.49
CA ASN A 352 11.49 9.56 -9.68
C ASN A 352 12.90 9.05 -9.39
N VAL A 353 13.09 7.73 -9.45
CA VAL A 353 14.32 7.05 -9.04
C VAL A 353 15.47 7.34 -10.02
N ARG A 354 15.18 7.51 -11.31
CA ARG A 354 16.21 7.71 -12.34
C ARG A 354 16.90 9.07 -12.27
N ASN A 355 16.13 10.11 -11.96
CA ASN A 355 16.62 11.49 -11.93
C ASN A 355 16.68 12.07 -10.51
N GLU A 356 16.30 11.29 -9.51
CA GLU A 356 16.34 11.65 -8.08
C GLU A 356 15.52 12.91 -7.76
N THR A 357 14.37 13.08 -8.42
CA THR A 357 13.51 14.27 -8.24
C THR A 357 12.21 13.97 -7.52
N PHE A 358 11.82 14.91 -6.65
CA PHE A 358 10.51 14.93 -6.00
C PHE A 358 9.50 15.72 -6.82
N MET A 359 8.30 15.18 -6.93
CA MET A 359 7.13 15.79 -7.53
C MET A 359 5.95 15.72 -6.54
N PRO A 360 5.03 16.70 -6.56
CA PRO A 360 3.84 16.64 -5.73
C PRO A 360 2.93 15.49 -6.18
N LEU A 361 2.26 14.83 -5.24
CA LEU A 361 1.33 13.74 -5.55
C LEU A 361 0.12 14.22 -6.37
N MET A 362 -0.38 15.43 -6.10
CA MET A 362 -1.43 16.08 -6.89
C MET A 362 -0.91 17.38 -7.52
N SER A 363 -1.34 17.66 -8.75
CA SER A 363 -1.14 18.97 -9.37
C SER A 363 -2.02 20.01 -8.65
N GLY A 364 -1.46 21.19 -8.35
CA GLY A 364 -2.04 22.22 -7.47
C GLY A 364 -3.40 22.84 -7.86
N THR A 365 -4.10 22.27 -8.83
CA THR A 365 -5.47 22.62 -9.25
C THR A 365 -6.55 21.74 -8.61
N ALA A 366 -6.19 20.63 -7.96
CA ALA A 366 -7.16 19.78 -7.26
C ALA A 366 -7.62 20.48 -5.96
N ALA A 367 -8.94 20.63 -5.79
CA ALA A 367 -9.52 21.20 -4.58
C ALA A 367 -9.07 20.35 -3.37
N VAL A 368 -8.28 20.95 -2.47
CA VAL A 368 -7.93 20.32 -1.20
C VAL A 368 -9.23 20.11 -0.44
N PRO A 369 -9.61 18.86 -0.14
CA PRO A 369 -10.92 18.63 0.43
C PRO A 369 -10.97 19.07 1.90
N PRO A 370 -12.15 19.51 2.37
CA PRO A 370 -12.29 20.20 3.65
C PRO A 370 -12.02 19.24 4.82
N ARG A 371 -11.25 19.71 5.81
CA ARG A 371 -10.99 19.10 7.13
C ARG A 371 -11.60 17.69 7.32
N HIS A 372 -10.78 16.66 7.13
CA HIS A 372 -11.21 15.27 7.30
C HIS A 372 -10.89 14.82 8.72
N ALA A 373 -11.90 14.78 9.57
CA ALA A 373 -11.86 14.06 10.82
C ALA A 373 -12.52 12.70 10.62
N GLY A 374 -11.90 11.63 11.11
CA GLY A 374 -12.49 10.30 11.10
C GLY A 374 -11.49 9.23 11.50
N GLN A 375 -11.97 7.99 11.56
CA GLN A 375 -11.23 6.86 12.13
C GLN A 375 -10.52 6.00 11.08
N TRP A 376 -10.70 6.30 9.79
CA TRP A 376 -10.07 5.53 8.73
C TRP A 376 -8.58 5.85 8.66
N ARG A 377 -7.78 4.83 8.39
CA ARG A 377 -6.36 4.98 8.10
C ARG A 377 -6.16 5.09 6.60
N PRO A 378 -5.41 6.11 6.14
CA PRO A 378 -5.05 6.23 4.74
C PRO A 378 -4.25 5.02 4.24
N THR A 379 -4.51 4.60 3.01
CA THR A 379 -3.87 3.47 2.33
C THR A 379 -4.13 3.54 0.82
N TRP A 380 -3.26 2.92 0.03
CA TRP A 380 -3.42 2.78 -1.42
C TRP A 380 -4.43 1.69 -1.77
N PHE A 381 -5.57 2.08 -2.30
CA PHE A 381 -6.59 1.16 -2.80
C PHE A 381 -6.49 1.01 -4.32
N PHE A 382 -6.45 -0.22 -4.83
CA PHE A 382 -6.27 -0.50 -6.26
C PHE A 382 -7.60 -0.95 -6.86
N PRO A 383 -8.36 -0.09 -7.56
CA PRO A 383 -9.64 -0.49 -8.13
C PRO A 383 -9.44 -1.51 -9.26
N PRO A 384 -10.44 -2.37 -9.55
CA PRO A 384 -10.37 -3.30 -10.67
C PRO A 384 -10.37 -2.56 -12.02
N GLU A 385 -9.95 -3.25 -13.09
CA GLU A 385 -9.96 -2.72 -14.47
C GLU A 385 -11.36 -2.26 -14.92
N ALA A 386 -12.37 -2.95 -14.41
CA ALA A 386 -13.76 -2.89 -14.79
C ALA A 386 -14.65 -3.17 -13.58
N VAL A 387 -15.76 -2.45 -13.49
CA VAL A 387 -16.91 -2.73 -12.62
C VAL A 387 -18.11 -3.09 -13.49
#